data_AF-A0A956ZVQ6-F1
#
_entry.id   AF-A0A956ZVQ6-F1
#
_cell.length_a   1.000
_cell.length_b   1.000
_cell.length_c   1.000
_cell.angle_alpha   90.00
_cell.angle_beta   90.00
_cell.angle_gamma   90.00
#
_symmetry.space_group_name_H-M   'P 1'
#
loop_
_entity.id
_entity.type
_entity.pdbx_description
1 polymer ?
#
loop_
_entity_poly.entity_id
_entity_poly.type
_entity_poly.pdbx_seq_one_letter_code
_entity_poly.pdbx_strand_id
1 'polypeptide(L)'
;MADAAKSLTPRKSKQVERSKSQAQIVWEQFRKHKAALIGGGILIFMYLVTAFAGFIAPYGINEYRRRPATDFQPPTKIHWIDPDTGRLTRPFIYNVVSDRDPVTRQKVYVEKPEEGKFPIRFFINRPEASYKLFGLFESDLHLFGVDEPARIFLWGTNNLGKDVFSRVLYGGQVSLMIGIIAVWISFFLGLFFGGVAGFYGGIVDDIIMRIIEIIDAIPGLFLLITLSALLRDPRNPIAQTFGLKMNSAQVFFMIVLVLGFIGWGGLARVIRGQILSMRELDYANAAKSLGASESRIIWRHLLPGTASYVIVSLTLAIPGFILGETGLSFIGLGPSEVDTSSWGIMLRDATARGISIQFVPWLLLPGIPIFFAILSWNLVGDGLRDALDPKKRR
;
A
#
# COMPACT_ATOMS: atom_id res chain seq x y z
N MET A 1 -31.68 -64.45 -40.00
CA MET A 1 -32.29 -63.38 -39.16
C MET A 1 -31.67 -63.33 -37.75
N ALA A 2 -30.34 -63.42 -37.61
CA ALA A 2 -29.73 -63.37 -36.27
C ALA A 2 -28.27 -62.85 -36.22
N ASP A 3 -27.83 -62.03 -37.19
CA ASP A 3 -26.42 -61.61 -37.21
C ASP A 3 -26.16 -60.17 -37.70
N ALA A 4 -27.10 -59.26 -37.41
CA ALA A 4 -26.96 -57.83 -37.73
C ALA A 4 -27.22 -56.90 -36.52
N ALA A 5 -26.99 -57.40 -35.30
CA ALA A 5 -27.29 -56.66 -34.06
C ALA A 5 -26.09 -56.59 -33.09
N LYS A 6 -24.86 -56.53 -33.59
CA LYS A 6 -23.64 -56.35 -32.78
C LYS A 6 -22.68 -55.32 -33.39
N SER A 7 -23.04 -54.05 -33.40
CA SER A 7 -22.04 -52.97 -33.53
C SER A 7 -22.50 -51.55 -33.14
N LEU A 8 -23.62 -51.39 -32.43
CA LEU A 8 -24.00 -50.09 -31.88
C LEU A 8 -23.54 -49.98 -30.42
N THR A 9 -22.22 -49.88 -30.22
CA THR A 9 -21.71 -49.27 -28.99
C THR A 9 -22.09 -47.79 -29.03
N PRO A 10 -22.73 -47.24 -27.98
CA PRO A 10 -22.97 -45.81 -27.93
C PRO A 10 -21.60 -45.14 -27.84
N ARG A 11 -21.23 -44.44 -28.92
CA ARG A 11 -20.06 -43.56 -28.96
C ARG A 11 -20.21 -42.64 -27.74
N LYS A 12 -19.39 -42.86 -26.70
CA LYS A 12 -19.36 -42.03 -25.48
C LYS A 12 -19.50 -40.59 -25.93
N SER A 13 -20.61 -39.97 -25.56
CA SER A 13 -20.86 -38.55 -25.79
C SER A 13 -19.59 -37.83 -25.36
N LYS A 14 -18.85 -37.26 -26.31
CA LYS A 14 -17.76 -36.33 -26.01
C LYS A 14 -18.38 -35.35 -25.01
N GLN A 15 -17.94 -35.42 -23.76
CA GLN A 15 -18.26 -34.39 -22.79
C GLN A 15 -17.94 -33.09 -23.48
N VAL A 16 -18.94 -32.23 -23.63
CA VAL A 16 -18.74 -30.85 -24.06
C VAL A 16 -17.86 -30.26 -22.96
N GLU A 17 -16.55 -30.28 -23.16
CA GLU A 17 -15.62 -29.53 -22.32
C GLU A 17 -16.11 -28.10 -22.37
N ARG A 18 -16.69 -27.64 -21.26
CA ARG A 18 -17.07 -26.24 -21.11
C ARG A 18 -15.82 -25.43 -21.42
N SER A 19 -15.88 -24.67 -22.51
CA SER A 19 -14.90 -23.66 -22.87
C SER A 19 -14.62 -22.82 -21.62
N LYS A 20 -13.44 -22.99 -21.02
CA LYS A 20 -13.06 -22.24 -19.83
C LYS A 20 -12.87 -20.79 -20.22
N SER A 21 -13.38 -19.87 -19.40
CA SER A 21 -13.13 -18.44 -19.59
C SER A 21 -11.62 -18.15 -19.47
N GLN A 22 -11.12 -17.16 -20.21
CA GLN A 22 -9.74 -16.71 -20.11
C GLN A 22 -9.34 -16.38 -18.67
N ALA A 23 -10.25 -15.80 -17.88
CA ALA A 23 -10.03 -15.54 -16.45
C ALA A 23 -9.86 -16.84 -15.63
N GLN A 24 -10.61 -17.90 -15.96
CA GLN A 24 -10.48 -19.19 -15.27
C GLN A 24 -9.14 -19.85 -15.59
N ILE A 25 -8.69 -19.78 -16.84
CA ILE A 25 -7.37 -20.31 -17.25
C ILE A 25 -6.25 -19.57 -16.53
N VAL A 26 -6.31 -18.23 -16.51
CA VAL A 26 -5.33 -17.40 -15.77
C VAL A 26 -5.32 -17.76 -14.29
N TRP A 27 -6.50 -17.89 -13.67
CA TRP A 27 -6.60 -18.26 -12.25
C TRP A 27 -6.02 -19.65 -11.95
N GLU A 28 -6.29 -20.64 -12.80
CA GLU A 28 -5.73 -21.98 -12.67
C GLU A 28 -4.21 -21.98 -12.77
N GLN A 29 -3.64 -21.16 -13.66
CA GLN A 29 -2.18 -21.01 -13.78
C GLN A 29 -1.59 -20.25 -12.59
N PHE A 30 -2.22 -19.16 -12.17
CA PHE A 30 -1.80 -18.35 -11.03
C PHE A 30 -1.73 -19.19 -9.74
N ARG A 31 -2.72 -20.04 -9.50
CA ARG A 31 -2.77 -20.93 -8.33
C ARG A 31 -1.65 -21.97 -8.27
N LYS A 32 -0.97 -22.25 -9.39
CA LYS A 32 0.22 -23.13 -9.38
C LYS A 32 1.44 -22.42 -8.81
N HIS A 33 1.48 -21.08 -8.83
CA HIS A 33 2.60 -20.28 -8.36
C HIS A 33 2.53 -20.05 -6.84
N LYS A 34 3.12 -20.96 -6.05
CA LYS A 34 3.06 -20.92 -4.57
C LYS A 34 3.52 -19.60 -3.97
N ALA A 35 4.60 -19.01 -4.48
CA ALA A 35 5.12 -17.75 -3.96
C ALA A 35 4.15 -16.58 -4.19
N ALA A 36 3.42 -16.59 -5.32
CA ALA A 36 2.41 -15.56 -5.62
C ALA A 36 1.18 -15.70 -4.72
N LEU A 37 0.80 -16.95 -4.39
CA LEU A 37 -0.27 -17.19 -3.41
C LEU A 37 0.10 -16.74 -2.01
N ILE A 38 1.36 -16.97 -1.58
CA ILE A 38 1.87 -16.48 -0.29
C ILE A 38 1.87 -14.95 -0.28
N GLY A 39 2.42 -14.31 -1.31
CA GLY A 39 2.40 -12.85 -1.44
C GLY A 39 0.98 -12.29 -1.43
N GLY A 40 0.07 -12.89 -2.20
CA GLY A 40 -1.35 -12.50 -2.21
C GLY A 40 -2.00 -12.64 -0.84
N GLY A 41 -1.72 -13.72 -0.11
CA GLY A 41 -2.21 -13.92 1.26
C GLY A 41 -1.69 -12.87 2.24
N ILE A 42 -0.39 -12.54 2.17
CA ILE A 42 0.22 -11.48 2.99
C ILE A 42 -0.41 -10.11 2.67
N LEU A 43 -0.60 -9.77 1.39
CA LEU A 43 -1.26 -8.52 1.01
C LEU A 43 -2.68 -8.45 1.56
N ILE A 44 -3.49 -9.50 1.37
CA ILE A 44 -4.85 -9.54 1.90
C ILE A 44 -4.85 -9.32 3.41
N PHE A 45 -3.96 -10.01 4.14
CA PHE A 45 -3.81 -9.81 5.58
C PHE A 45 -3.44 -8.36 5.93
N MET A 46 -2.47 -7.76 5.24
CA MET A 46 -2.06 -6.38 5.47
C MET A 46 -3.17 -5.36 5.17
N TYR A 47 -3.91 -5.53 4.07
CA TYR A 47 -5.05 -4.67 3.74
C TYR A 47 -6.17 -4.82 4.77
N LEU A 48 -6.44 -6.02 5.28
CA LEU A 48 -7.41 -6.23 6.36
C LEU A 48 -6.95 -5.57 7.66
N VAL A 49 -5.71 -5.80 8.08
CA VAL A 49 -5.16 -5.21 9.31
C VAL A 49 -5.19 -3.68 9.25
N THR A 50 -4.85 -3.09 8.11
CA THR A 50 -4.90 -1.63 7.95
C THR A 50 -6.34 -1.11 7.81
N ALA A 51 -7.24 -1.82 7.12
CA ALA A 51 -8.66 -1.46 7.06
C ALA A 51 -9.30 -1.38 8.46
N PHE A 52 -8.93 -2.30 9.36
CA PHE A 52 -9.37 -2.33 10.74
C PHE A 52 -8.39 -1.70 11.73
N ALA A 53 -7.48 -0.82 11.26
CA ALA A 53 -6.45 -0.20 12.10
C ALA A 53 -7.02 0.45 13.36
N GLY A 54 -8.15 1.17 13.25
CA GLY A 54 -8.79 1.81 14.40
C GLY A 54 -9.25 0.83 15.48
N PHE A 55 -9.78 -0.33 15.07
CA PHE A 55 -10.17 -1.39 15.99
C PHE A 55 -8.93 -2.09 16.58
N ILE A 56 -7.90 -2.37 15.79
CA ILE A 56 -6.73 -3.14 16.24
C ILE A 56 -5.79 -2.30 17.11
N ALA A 57 -5.67 -1.00 16.82
CA ALA A 57 -4.78 -0.10 17.54
C ALA A 57 -5.31 0.19 18.96
N PRO A 58 -4.48 0.11 20.01
CA PRO A 58 -4.88 0.47 21.38
C PRO A 58 -5.04 1.98 21.61
N TYR A 59 -4.44 2.82 20.74
CA TYR A 59 -4.46 4.28 20.88
C TYR A 59 -4.78 4.98 19.56
N GLY A 60 -5.31 6.20 19.66
CA GLY A 60 -5.50 7.07 18.50
C GLY A 60 -4.17 7.51 17.88
N ILE A 61 -4.19 7.86 16.59
CA ILE A 61 -3.01 8.24 15.80
C ILE A 61 -2.17 9.39 16.40
N ASN A 62 -2.84 10.32 17.09
CA ASN A 62 -2.24 11.49 17.71
C ASN A 62 -2.22 11.42 19.23
N GLU A 63 -2.62 10.30 19.82
CA GLU A 63 -2.60 10.13 21.26
C GLU A 63 -1.14 10.00 21.74
N TYR A 64 -0.74 10.86 22.69
CA TYR A 64 0.57 10.81 23.33
C TYR A 64 0.44 11.13 24.81
N ARG A 65 1.37 10.63 25.63
CA ARG A 65 1.41 10.92 27.06
C ARG A 65 2.72 11.62 27.44
N ARG A 66 2.62 12.89 27.87
CA ARG A 66 3.79 13.68 28.32
C ARG A 66 4.19 13.41 29.77
N ARG A 67 3.25 13.00 30.63
CA ARG A 67 3.49 12.74 32.05
C ARG A 67 2.80 11.43 32.49
N PRO A 68 3.54 10.45 33.04
CA PRO A 68 5.01 10.36 33.05
C PRO A 68 5.60 10.42 31.63
N ALA A 69 6.89 10.76 31.53
CA ALA A 69 7.58 10.89 30.25
C ALA A 69 7.70 9.52 29.57
N THR A 70 7.08 9.37 28.39
CA THR A 70 7.06 8.12 27.62
C THR A 70 7.83 8.22 26.30
N ASP A 71 8.63 9.27 26.09
CA ASP A 71 9.45 9.47 24.89
C ASP A 71 10.56 8.42 24.78
N PHE A 72 10.59 7.67 23.68
CA PHE A 72 11.50 6.55 23.46
C PHE A 72 11.39 5.45 24.53
N GLN A 73 10.16 5.15 24.95
CA GLN A 73 9.90 3.99 25.79
C GLN A 73 10.05 2.71 24.95
N PRO A 74 10.83 1.71 25.43
CA PRO A 74 10.95 0.43 24.74
C PRO A 74 9.62 -0.33 24.73
N PRO A 75 9.49 -1.38 23.88
CA PRO A 75 8.38 -2.30 23.92
C PRO A 75 8.02 -2.75 25.35
N THR A 76 6.76 -2.61 25.71
CA THR A 76 6.27 -3.04 27.03
C THR A 76 6.42 -4.54 27.19
N LYS A 77 7.03 -4.96 28.31
CA LYS A 77 7.15 -6.37 28.66
C LYS A 77 5.80 -6.91 29.14
N ILE A 78 5.35 -8.00 28.53
CA ILE A 78 4.10 -8.68 28.90
C ILE A 78 4.44 -9.87 29.80
N HIS A 79 3.78 -9.94 30.95
CA HIS A 79 3.96 -11.00 31.93
C HIS A 79 2.78 -11.98 31.86
N TRP A 80 3.10 -13.28 31.88
CA TRP A 80 2.11 -14.38 31.79
C TRP A 80 2.04 -15.20 33.07
N ILE A 81 3.06 -15.11 33.91
CA ILE A 81 3.21 -15.86 35.15
C ILE A 81 3.22 -14.86 36.28
N ASP A 82 2.41 -15.13 37.30
CA ASP A 82 2.42 -14.34 38.51
C ASP A 82 3.71 -14.62 39.29
N PRO A 83 4.56 -13.60 39.56
CA PRO A 83 5.82 -13.78 40.28
C PRO A 83 5.63 -14.25 41.73
N ASP A 84 4.48 -13.95 42.35
CA ASP A 84 4.21 -14.29 43.75
C ASP A 84 3.71 -15.74 43.91
N THR A 85 2.92 -16.23 42.95
CA THR A 85 2.28 -17.55 43.03
C THR A 85 2.86 -18.60 42.08
N GLY A 86 3.67 -18.18 41.09
CA GLY A 86 4.24 -19.05 40.06
C GLY A 86 3.20 -19.65 39.09
N ARG A 87 1.93 -19.23 39.18
CA ARG A 87 0.84 -19.76 38.35
C ARG A 87 0.70 -18.95 37.06
N LEU A 88 0.25 -19.62 36.00
CA LEU A 88 -0.14 -18.97 34.76
C LEU A 88 -1.38 -18.10 34.99
N THR A 89 -1.29 -16.83 34.61
CA THR A 89 -2.38 -15.85 34.71
C THR A 89 -2.76 -15.32 33.34
N ARG A 90 -3.83 -14.51 33.28
CA ARG A 90 -4.08 -13.66 32.12
C ARG A 90 -2.88 -12.74 31.89
N PRO A 91 -2.54 -12.39 30.64
CA PRO A 91 -1.41 -11.52 30.36
C PRO A 91 -1.64 -10.15 31.00
N PHE A 92 -0.61 -9.64 31.69
CA PHE A 92 -0.66 -8.36 32.39
C PHE A 92 0.64 -7.59 32.19
N ILE A 93 0.60 -6.31 32.49
CA ILE A 93 1.76 -5.42 32.51
C ILE A 93 1.86 -4.73 33.86
N TYR A 94 3.06 -4.25 34.19
CA TYR A 94 3.25 -3.29 35.26
C TYR A 94 3.23 -1.87 34.71
N ASN A 95 2.90 -0.89 35.53
CA ASN A 95 3.12 0.50 35.13
C ASN A 95 4.62 0.72 34.95
N VAL A 96 5.00 1.47 33.92
CA VAL A 96 6.40 1.73 33.57
C VAL A 96 6.64 3.22 33.66
N VAL A 97 7.61 3.62 34.47
CA VAL A 97 7.99 5.02 34.64
C VAL A 97 9.40 5.26 34.17
N SER A 98 9.64 6.48 33.66
CA SER A 98 10.98 6.93 33.35
C SER A 98 11.74 7.23 34.64
N ASP A 99 12.91 6.63 34.75
CA ASP A 99 13.90 6.88 35.79
C ASP A 99 15.25 7.26 35.16
N ARG A 100 16.24 7.63 35.98
CA ARG A 100 17.61 7.88 35.52
C ARG A 100 18.57 6.93 36.21
N ASP A 101 19.39 6.26 35.42
CA ASP A 101 20.48 5.46 35.94
C ASP A 101 21.41 6.35 36.80
N PRO A 102 21.70 5.97 38.06
CA PRO A 102 22.44 6.82 38.99
C PRO A 102 23.89 7.07 38.57
N VAL A 103 24.48 6.19 37.75
CA VAL A 103 25.87 6.27 37.29
C VAL A 103 25.95 6.91 35.92
N THR A 104 25.23 6.37 34.95
CA THR A 104 25.34 6.83 33.55
C THR A 104 24.49 8.08 33.29
N ARG A 105 23.57 8.42 34.21
CA ARG A 105 22.53 9.45 34.07
C ARG A 105 21.64 9.27 32.83
N GLN A 106 21.71 8.10 32.21
CA GLN A 106 20.88 7.76 31.06
C GLN A 106 19.44 7.51 31.52
N LYS A 107 18.49 7.86 30.66
CA LYS A 107 17.08 7.60 30.90
C LYS A 107 16.83 6.09 30.78
N VAL A 108 16.26 5.50 31.82
CA VAL A 108 15.87 4.09 31.86
C VAL A 108 14.39 3.97 32.18
N TYR A 109 13.79 2.86 31.78
CA TYR A 109 12.37 2.60 32.02
C TYR A 109 12.24 1.44 32.99
N VAL A 110 11.61 1.69 34.13
CA VAL A 110 11.53 0.75 35.24
C VAL A 110 10.07 0.40 35.49
N GLU A 111 9.80 -0.90 35.59
CA GLU A 111 8.48 -1.42 36.00
C GLU A 111 8.23 -1.08 37.47
N LYS A 112 6.97 -0.80 37.80
CA LYS A 112 6.49 -0.48 39.15
C LYS A 112 5.55 -1.56 39.67
N PRO A 113 6.05 -2.74 40.09
CA PRO A 113 5.22 -3.80 40.65
C PRO A 113 4.40 -3.37 41.87
N GLU A 114 4.89 -2.38 42.62
CA GLU A 114 4.22 -1.82 43.79
C GLU A 114 2.87 -1.14 43.45
N GLU A 115 2.66 -0.70 42.21
CA GLU A 115 1.41 -0.10 41.75
C GLU A 115 0.36 -1.14 41.34
N GLY A 116 0.70 -2.42 41.41
CA GLY A 116 -0.19 -3.54 41.09
C GLY A 116 -0.08 -4.04 39.65
N LYS A 117 -0.78 -5.15 39.38
CA LYS A 117 -0.79 -5.83 38.09
C LYS A 117 -1.93 -5.29 37.23
N PHE A 118 -1.62 -4.81 36.03
CA PHE A 118 -2.62 -4.27 35.10
C PHE A 118 -2.92 -5.29 33.99
N PRO A 119 -4.07 -6.00 34.04
CA PRO A 119 -4.38 -7.03 33.07
C PRO A 119 -4.67 -6.43 31.69
N ILE A 120 -4.18 -7.08 30.63
CA ILE A 120 -4.53 -6.74 29.26
C ILE A 120 -5.96 -7.23 29.03
N ARG A 121 -6.87 -6.29 28.78
CA ARG A 121 -8.27 -6.57 28.46
C ARG A 121 -8.48 -6.52 26.97
N PHE A 122 -9.32 -7.41 26.46
CA PHE A 122 -9.73 -7.41 25.06
C PHE A 122 -11.10 -6.76 24.92
N PHE A 123 -11.37 -6.18 23.74
CA PHE A 123 -12.64 -5.54 23.39
C PHE A 123 -13.02 -4.44 24.39
N ILE A 124 -12.14 -3.46 24.55
CA ILE A 124 -12.36 -2.33 25.46
C ILE A 124 -12.96 -1.15 24.72
N ASN A 125 -13.85 -0.41 25.36
CA ASN A 125 -14.35 0.86 24.85
C ASN A 125 -13.46 2.00 25.36
N ARG A 126 -12.92 2.81 24.46
CA ARG A 126 -12.15 4.02 24.78
C ARG A 126 -12.75 5.23 24.04
N PRO A 127 -13.73 5.93 24.63
CA PRO A 127 -14.33 7.12 24.03
C PRO A 127 -13.29 8.20 23.66
N GLU A 128 -12.20 8.30 24.42
CA GLU A 128 -11.10 9.24 24.17
C GLU A 128 -10.30 8.95 22.88
N ALA A 129 -10.35 7.71 22.39
CA ALA A 129 -9.63 7.23 21.22
C ALA A 129 -10.57 6.81 20.08
N SER A 130 -11.76 7.44 20.00
CA SER A 130 -12.75 7.16 18.96
C SER A 130 -12.18 7.30 17.54
N TYR A 131 -12.61 6.44 16.62
CA TYR A 131 -12.17 6.44 15.23
C TYR A 131 -13.35 6.25 14.27
N LYS A 132 -13.15 6.62 13.00
CA LYS A 132 -14.11 6.39 11.93
C LYS A 132 -13.71 5.17 11.11
N LEU A 133 -14.45 4.08 11.24
CA LEU A 133 -14.28 2.90 10.41
C LEU A 133 -14.72 3.22 8.98
N PHE A 134 -13.79 3.05 8.03
CA PHE A 134 -13.96 3.43 6.61
C PHE A 134 -14.39 4.90 6.37
N GLY A 135 -14.23 5.77 7.36
CA GLY A 135 -14.73 7.15 7.30
C GLY A 135 -16.25 7.29 7.47
N LEU A 136 -16.97 6.19 7.70
CA LEU A 136 -18.44 6.15 7.72
C LEU A 136 -19.03 5.90 9.11
N PHE A 137 -18.45 4.97 9.87
CA PHE A 137 -19.02 4.52 11.16
C PHE A 137 -18.11 4.93 12.31
N GLU A 138 -18.63 5.72 13.26
CA GLU A 138 -17.90 6.04 14.49
C GLU A 138 -17.92 4.84 15.44
N SER A 139 -16.74 4.49 15.95
CA SER A 139 -16.55 3.40 16.91
C SER A 139 -15.48 3.79 17.91
N ASP A 140 -15.64 3.35 19.14
CA ASP A 140 -14.69 3.51 20.25
C ASP A 140 -14.20 2.15 20.77
N LEU A 141 -14.59 1.06 20.10
CA LEU A 141 -14.19 -0.29 20.46
C LEU A 141 -12.77 -0.59 19.96
N HIS A 142 -11.88 -0.96 20.86
CA HIS A 142 -10.52 -1.38 20.55
C HIS A 142 -10.30 -2.85 20.93
N LEU A 143 -9.48 -3.54 20.14
CA LEU A 143 -9.19 -4.97 20.28
C LEU A 143 -8.60 -5.27 21.65
N PHE A 144 -7.70 -4.42 22.14
CA PHE A 144 -7.10 -4.57 23.45
C PHE A 144 -6.66 -3.24 24.05
N GLY A 145 -6.46 -3.24 25.36
CA GLY A 145 -5.77 -2.18 26.10
C GLY A 145 -5.70 -2.48 27.59
N VAL A 146 -5.33 -1.46 28.36
CA VAL A 146 -5.02 -1.58 29.79
C VAL A 146 -5.61 -0.37 30.52
N ASP A 147 -6.07 -0.58 31.75
CA ASP A 147 -6.60 0.49 32.60
C ASP A 147 -5.50 1.46 33.05
N GLU A 148 -5.84 2.73 33.24
CA GLU A 148 -4.93 3.72 33.81
C GLU A 148 -4.51 3.34 35.26
N PRO A 149 -3.31 3.73 35.72
CA PRO A 149 -2.31 4.56 35.04
C PRO A 149 -1.42 3.84 34.02
N ALA A 150 -1.46 2.51 33.88
CA ALA A 150 -0.56 1.79 32.98
C ALA A 150 -0.89 2.02 31.49
N ARG A 151 0.13 1.89 30.63
CA ARG A 151 -0.02 1.91 29.17
C ARG A 151 0.82 0.82 28.53
N ILE A 152 0.24 0.12 27.57
CA ILE A 152 0.88 -0.92 26.77
C ILE A 152 1.43 -0.32 25.47
N PHE A 153 2.72 -0.46 25.20
CA PHE A 153 3.35 -0.05 23.94
C PHE A 153 4.00 -1.26 23.29
N LEU A 154 3.26 -1.98 22.43
CA LEU A 154 3.74 -3.27 21.90
C LEU A 154 5.06 -3.13 21.13
N TRP A 155 5.22 -2.05 20.37
CA TRP A 155 6.42 -1.75 19.57
C TRP A 155 7.19 -0.54 20.12
N GLY A 156 6.95 -0.18 21.39
CA GLY A 156 7.52 1.00 22.02
C GLY A 156 6.92 2.32 21.49
N THR A 157 7.57 3.43 21.82
CA THR A 157 7.11 4.78 21.47
C THR A 157 8.15 5.58 20.70
N ASN A 158 7.69 6.66 20.05
CA ASN A 158 8.57 7.64 19.43
C ASN A 158 9.03 8.74 20.42
N ASN A 159 9.71 9.76 19.89
CA ASN A 159 10.22 10.93 20.61
C ASN A 159 9.13 11.77 21.32
N LEU A 160 7.87 11.65 20.92
CA LEU A 160 6.74 12.34 21.53
C LEU A 160 5.96 11.47 22.52
N GLY A 161 6.33 10.19 22.67
CA GLY A 161 5.57 9.23 23.47
C GLY A 161 4.32 8.69 22.76
N LYS A 162 4.24 8.77 21.42
CA LYS A 162 3.20 8.12 20.63
C LYS A 162 3.54 6.65 20.42
N ASP A 163 2.54 5.79 20.50
CA ASP A 163 2.69 4.34 20.28
C ASP A 163 3.07 4.02 18.83
N VAL A 164 4.20 3.30 18.65
CA VAL A 164 4.69 2.91 17.32
C VAL A 164 3.77 1.88 16.69
N PHE A 165 3.20 0.95 17.46
CA PHE A 165 2.33 -0.09 16.92
C PHE A 165 1.07 0.49 16.28
N SER A 166 0.35 1.35 17.01
CA SER A 166 -0.83 2.06 16.51
C SER A 166 -0.49 2.87 15.27
N ARG A 167 0.63 3.61 15.29
CA ARG A 167 1.07 4.41 14.14
C ARG A 167 1.39 3.57 12.91
N VAL A 168 1.94 2.36 13.06
CA VAL A 168 2.18 1.45 11.92
C VAL A 168 0.87 1.03 11.26
N LEU A 169 -0.17 0.76 12.04
CA LEU A 169 -1.48 0.36 11.54
C LEU A 169 -2.15 1.49 10.75
N TYR A 170 -2.23 2.68 11.35
CA TYR A 170 -2.78 3.87 10.67
C TYR A 170 -1.92 4.31 9.48
N GLY A 171 -0.59 4.29 9.64
CA GLY A 171 0.34 4.62 8.57
C GLY A 171 0.25 3.67 7.38
N GLY A 172 -0.10 2.40 7.63
CA GLY A 172 -0.33 1.43 6.58
C GLY A 172 -1.55 1.74 5.71
N GLN A 173 -2.61 2.37 6.27
CA GLN A 173 -3.75 2.84 5.46
C GLN A 173 -3.30 3.85 4.41
N VAL A 174 -2.44 4.79 4.82
CA VAL A 174 -1.91 5.83 3.95
C VAL A 174 -0.96 5.23 2.91
N SER A 175 0.09 4.53 3.35
CA SER A 175 1.13 4.01 2.46
C SER A 175 0.61 2.97 1.45
N LEU A 176 -0.30 2.07 1.85
CA LEU A 176 -0.86 1.06 0.94
C LEU A 176 -1.90 1.62 -0.05
N MET A 177 -2.67 2.64 0.36
CA MET A 177 -3.73 3.22 -0.48
C MET A 177 -3.16 4.20 -1.50
N ILE A 178 -2.14 4.98 -1.11
CA ILE A 178 -1.47 5.95 -1.99
C ILE A 178 -0.81 5.29 -3.19
N GLY A 179 -0.10 4.18 -2.97
CA GLY A 179 0.54 3.44 -4.06
C GLY A 179 -0.47 3.00 -5.12
N ILE A 180 -1.66 2.55 -4.69
CA ILE A 180 -2.74 2.15 -5.58
C ILE A 180 -3.27 3.35 -6.38
N ILE A 181 -3.61 4.47 -5.70
CA ILE A 181 -4.21 5.64 -6.36
C ILE A 181 -3.29 6.23 -7.44
N ALA A 182 -1.99 6.37 -7.14
CA ALA A 182 -1.03 6.89 -8.11
C ALA A 182 -0.89 5.98 -9.33
N VAL A 183 -0.87 4.67 -9.13
CA VAL A 183 -0.83 3.67 -10.21
C VAL A 183 -2.08 3.75 -11.08
N TRP A 184 -3.27 3.93 -10.51
CA TRP A 184 -4.51 4.06 -11.30
C TRP A 184 -4.50 5.30 -12.19
N ILE A 185 -4.00 6.43 -11.71
CA ILE A 185 -3.89 7.64 -12.53
C ILE A 185 -2.92 7.41 -13.68
N SER A 186 -1.72 6.89 -13.37
CA SER A 186 -0.71 6.56 -14.37
C SER A 186 -1.24 5.56 -15.39
N PHE A 187 -2.01 4.57 -14.93
CA PHE A 187 -2.67 3.56 -15.76
C PHE A 187 -3.60 4.18 -16.80
N PHE A 188 -4.58 4.98 -16.37
CA PHE A 188 -5.59 5.53 -17.27
C PHE A 188 -4.97 6.47 -18.30
N LEU A 189 -4.04 7.34 -17.86
CA LEU A 189 -3.33 8.23 -18.78
C LEU A 189 -2.46 7.43 -19.75
N GLY A 190 -1.74 6.42 -19.26
CA GLY A 190 -0.86 5.57 -20.06
C GLY A 190 -1.63 4.80 -21.13
N LEU A 191 -2.76 4.20 -20.76
CA LEU A 191 -3.62 3.46 -21.69
C LEU A 191 -4.28 4.39 -22.71
N PHE A 192 -4.78 5.55 -22.26
CA PHE A 192 -5.43 6.52 -23.12
C PHE A 192 -4.46 7.10 -24.15
N PHE A 193 -3.39 7.75 -23.69
CA PHE A 193 -2.44 8.43 -24.57
C PHE A 193 -1.58 7.45 -25.36
N GLY A 194 -1.19 6.31 -24.79
CA GLY A 194 -0.50 5.26 -25.53
C GLY A 194 -1.37 4.65 -26.62
N GLY A 195 -2.66 4.41 -26.33
CA GLY A 195 -3.63 3.93 -27.30
C GLY A 195 -3.84 4.90 -28.46
N VAL A 196 -4.05 6.18 -28.14
CA VAL A 196 -4.23 7.25 -29.13
C VAL A 196 -2.96 7.42 -29.99
N ALA A 197 -1.78 7.53 -29.36
CA ALA A 197 -0.51 7.67 -30.08
C ALA A 197 -0.23 6.49 -31.02
N GLY A 198 -0.40 5.25 -30.53
CA GLY A 198 -0.16 4.05 -31.32
C GLY A 198 -1.17 3.87 -32.46
N PHE A 199 -2.43 4.25 -32.25
CA PHE A 199 -3.47 4.09 -33.27
C PHE A 199 -3.32 5.11 -34.41
N TYR A 200 -3.24 6.40 -34.07
CA TYR A 200 -3.21 7.48 -35.05
C TYR A 200 -1.84 7.64 -35.71
N GLY A 201 -0.74 7.44 -34.98
CA GLY A 201 0.61 7.66 -35.50
C GLY A 201 0.87 9.13 -35.90
N GLY A 202 1.93 9.34 -36.68
CA GLY A 202 2.24 10.64 -37.30
C GLY A 202 2.41 11.78 -36.28
N ILE A 203 1.73 12.90 -36.53
CA ILE A 203 1.84 14.11 -35.69
C ILE A 203 1.25 13.90 -34.30
N VAL A 204 0.15 13.15 -34.17
CA VAL A 204 -0.47 12.89 -32.86
C VAL A 204 0.48 12.12 -31.96
N ASP A 205 1.12 11.10 -32.53
CA ASP A 205 2.14 10.33 -31.86
C ASP A 205 3.34 11.19 -31.46
N ASP A 206 3.93 11.93 -32.41
CA ASP A 206 5.08 12.80 -32.12
C ASP A 206 4.76 13.80 -31.00
N ILE A 207 3.62 14.50 -31.05
CA ILE A 207 3.22 15.45 -29.99
C ILE A 207 3.12 14.75 -28.62
N ILE A 208 2.45 13.60 -28.53
CA ILE A 208 2.30 12.88 -27.26
C ILE A 208 3.66 12.42 -26.74
N MET A 209 4.52 11.90 -27.61
CA MET A 209 5.87 11.47 -27.24
C MET A 209 6.74 12.64 -26.80
N ARG A 210 6.67 13.81 -27.46
CA ARG A 210 7.38 15.03 -27.04
C ARG A 210 6.92 15.50 -25.67
N ILE A 211 5.62 15.44 -25.39
CA ILE A 211 5.11 15.78 -24.04
C ILE A 211 5.69 14.83 -23.00
N ILE A 212 5.70 13.52 -23.26
CA ILE A 212 6.30 12.53 -22.36
C ILE A 212 7.80 12.81 -22.15
N GLU A 213 8.54 13.08 -23.23
CA GLU A 213 9.98 13.38 -23.18
C GLU A 213 10.27 14.65 -22.37
N ILE A 214 9.46 15.69 -22.50
CA ILE A 214 9.57 16.94 -21.72
C ILE A 214 9.33 16.66 -20.24
N ILE A 215 8.32 15.83 -19.90
CA ILE A 215 8.03 15.46 -18.51
C ILE A 215 9.18 14.61 -17.93
N ASP A 216 9.63 13.59 -18.67
CA ASP A 216 10.70 12.67 -18.26
C ASP A 216 12.07 13.37 -18.16
N ALA A 217 12.26 14.51 -18.84
CA ALA A 217 13.47 15.32 -18.74
C ALA A 217 13.60 16.02 -17.37
N ILE A 218 12.50 16.19 -16.63
CA ILE A 218 12.51 16.77 -15.29
C ILE A 218 12.85 15.66 -14.28
N PRO A 219 13.91 15.78 -13.47
CA PRO A 219 14.21 14.76 -12.48
C PRO A 219 13.11 14.67 -11.43
N GLY A 220 12.54 13.48 -11.24
CA GLY A 220 11.37 13.26 -10.38
C GLY A 220 11.55 13.79 -8.96
N LEU A 221 12.70 13.53 -8.31
CA LEU A 221 12.95 14.01 -6.94
C LEU A 221 12.96 15.54 -6.84
N PHE A 222 13.60 16.24 -7.78
CA PHE A 222 13.65 17.71 -7.79
C PHE A 222 12.27 18.31 -8.02
N LEU A 223 11.46 17.72 -8.90
CA LEU A 223 10.07 18.12 -9.11
C LEU A 223 9.25 17.99 -7.83
N LEU A 224 9.39 16.87 -7.12
CA LEU A 224 8.64 16.59 -5.89
C LEU A 224 9.04 17.50 -4.74
N ILE A 225 10.34 17.79 -4.58
CA ILE A 225 10.83 18.77 -3.61
C ILE A 225 10.23 20.14 -3.91
N THR A 226 10.34 20.57 -5.16
CA THR A 226 9.85 21.89 -5.61
C THR A 226 8.35 22.01 -5.41
N LEU A 227 7.58 21.01 -5.84
CA LEU A 227 6.14 20.99 -5.69
C LEU A 227 5.72 20.94 -4.21
N SER A 228 6.37 20.11 -3.40
CA SER A 228 6.10 20.05 -1.97
C SER A 228 6.39 21.38 -1.29
N ALA A 229 7.49 22.05 -1.62
CA ALA A 229 7.82 23.37 -1.08
C ALA A 229 6.80 24.42 -1.52
N LEU A 230 6.45 24.45 -2.81
CA LEU A 230 5.49 25.40 -3.38
C LEU A 230 4.08 25.21 -2.83
N LEU A 231 3.58 23.97 -2.74
CA LEU A 231 2.23 23.69 -2.25
C LEU A 231 2.07 23.92 -0.75
N ARG A 232 3.17 23.82 0.01
CA ARG A 232 3.17 24.11 1.46
C ARG A 232 3.33 25.58 1.78
N ASP A 233 3.82 26.39 0.83
CA ASP A 233 4.00 27.82 1.05
C ASP A 233 2.63 28.51 1.19
N PRO A 234 2.29 29.06 2.38
CA PRO A 234 1.03 29.77 2.58
C PRO A 234 0.84 30.98 1.67
N ARG A 235 1.93 31.50 1.08
CA ARG A 235 1.95 32.67 0.21
C ARG A 235 1.85 32.32 -1.28
N ASN A 236 1.77 31.04 -1.63
CA ASN A 236 1.74 30.63 -3.03
C ASN A 236 0.42 31.11 -3.71
N PRO A 237 0.50 31.97 -4.74
CA PRO A 237 -0.67 32.49 -5.44
C PRO A 237 -1.52 31.40 -6.07
N ILE A 238 -0.90 30.30 -6.54
CA ILE A 238 -1.59 29.17 -7.16
C ILE A 238 -2.41 28.43 -6.09
N ALA A 239 -1.83 28.13 -4.93
CA ALA A 239 -2.54 27.50 -3.82
C ALA A 239 -3.72 28.35 -3.32
N GLN A 240 -3.53 29.67 -3.29
CA GLN A 240 -4.58 30.64 -2.93
C GLN A 240 -5.65 30.79 -4.01
N THR A 241 -5.30 30.71 -5.29
CA THR A 241 -6.24 30.81 -6.43
C THR A 241 -7.24 29.67 -6.42
N PHE A 242 -6.83 28.46 -6.01
CA PHE A 242 -7.76 27.35 -5.80
C PHE A 242 -8.51 27.41 -4.45
N GLY A 243 -8.24 28.42 -3.60
CA GLY A 243 -8.91 28.61 -2.30
C GLY A 243 -8.53 27.56 -1.25
N LEU A 244 -7.40 26.87 -1.44
CA LEU A 244 -7.10 25.65 -0.72
C LEU A 244 -6.30 25.97 0.56
N LYS A 245 -6.99 26.22 1.68
CA LYS A 245 -6.41 26.03 3.03
C LYS A 245 -6.23 24.54 3.26
N MET A 246 -5.16 23.97 2.69
CA MET A 246 -4.92 22.55 2.77
C MET A 246 -4.27 22.14 4.07
N ASN A 247 -4.78 21.09 4.69
CA ASN A 247 -4.01 20.37 5.71
C ASN A 247 -2.86 19.60 5.03
N SER A 248 -1.89 19.14 5.81
CA SER A 248 -0.71 18.48 5.25
C SER A 248 -1.05 17.15 4.58
N ALA A 249 -2.14 16.50 5.00
CA ALA A 249 -2.64 15.29 4.35
C ALA A 249 -3.14 15.57 2.92
N GLN A 250 -3.83 16.69 2.70
CA GLN A 250 -4.29 17.10 1.37
C GLN A 250 -3.14 17.53 0.46
N VAL A 251 -2.15 18.26 0.99
CA VAL A 251 -0.93 18.60 0.23
C VAL A 251 -0.22 17.32 -0.22
N PHE A 252 -0.09 16.37 0.69
CA PHE A 252 0.54 15.10 0.38
C PHE A 252 -0.25 14.28 -0.64
N PHE A 253 -1.57 14.23 -0.51
CA PHE A 253 -2.44 13.60 -1.51
C PHE A 253 -2.23 14.23 -2.89
N MET A 254 -2.07 15.56 -2.99
CA MET A 254 -1.79 16.22 -4.25
C MET A 254 -0.42 15.83 -4.84
N ILE A 255 0.62 15.72 -4.02
CA ILE A 255 1.94 15.25 -4.45
C ILE A 255 1.82 13.84 -5.05
N VAL A 256 1.02 12.97 -4.43
CA VAL A 256 0.72 11.62 -4.94
C VAL A 256 -0.03 11.66 -6.27
N LEU A 257 -1.02 12.54 -6.41
CA LEU A 257 -1.73 12.72 -7.69
C LEU A 257 -0.77 13.17 -8.78
N VAL A 258 0.15 14.09 -8.48
CA VAL A 258 1.16 14.54 -9.44
C VAL A 258 2.13 13.41 -9.79
N LEU A 259 2.56 12.59 -8.83
CA LEU A 259 3.36 11.39 -9.09
C LEU A 259 2.68 10.45 -10.09
N GLY A 260 1.39 10.19 -9.90
CA GLY A 260 0.59 9.41 -10.86
C GLY A 260 0.50 10.09 -12.23
N PHE A 261 0.31 11.41 -12.25
CA PHE A 261 0.19 12.22 -13.46
C PHE A 261 1.49 12.37 -14.25
N ILE A 262 2.67 12.24 -13.64
CA ILE A 262 3.94 12.24 -14.39
C ILE A 262 4.38 10.82 -14.74
N GLY A 263 3.98 9.82 -13.95
CA GLY A 263 4.44 8.45 -14.08
C GLY A 263 3.79 7.62 -15.19
N TRP A 264 3.00 8.20 -16.09
CA TRP A 264 2.29 7.44 -17.15
C TRP A 264 3.11 7.24 -18.43
N GLY A 265 4.16 8.03 -18.64
CA GLY A 265 4.94 8.02 -19.87
C GLY A 265 5.54 6.66 -20.22
N GLY A 266 6.03 5.93 -19.21
CA GLY A 266 6.56 4.58 -19.39
C GLY A 266 5.52 3.59 -19.93
N LEU A 267 4.32 3.57 -19.33
CA LEU A 267 3.22 2.72 -19.78
C LEU A 267 2.75 3.14 -21.18
N ALA A 268 2.55 4.44 -21.42
CA ALA A 268 2.12 4.95 -22.72
C ALA A 268 3.06 4.55 -23.85
N ARG A 269 4.38 4.61 -23.65
CA ARG A 269 5.37 4.22 -24.67
C ARG A 269 5.24 2.75 -25.05
N VAL A 270 5.01 1.87 -24.09
CA VAL A 270 4.86 0.43 -24.38
C VAL A 270 3.52 0.12 -25.03
N ILE A 271 2.42 0.72 -24.53
CA ILE A 271 1.10 0.56 -25.15
C ILE A 271 1.11 1.09 -26.59
N ARG A 272 1.72 2.26 -26.84
CA ARG A 272 1.92 2.79 -28.19
C ARG A 272 2.57 1.75 -29.11
N GLY A 273 3.69 1.16 -28.70
CA GLY A 273 4.40 0.17 -29.50
C GLY A 273 3.56 -1.09 -29.80
N GLN A 274 2.81 -1.57 -28.80
CA GLN A 274 1.91 -2.72 -28.98
C GLN A 274 0.76 -2.39 -29.94
N ILE A 275 0.13 -1.23 -29.77
CA ILE A 275 -1.00 -0.79 -30.60
C ILE A 275 -0.55 -0.55 -32.04
N LEU A 276 0.64 0.01 -32.25
CA LEU A 276 1.23 0.19 -33.58
C LEU A 276 1.43 -1.16 -34.30
N SER A 277 1.81 -2.22 -33.58
CA SER A 277 1.92 -3.56 -34.15
C SER A 277 0.54 -4.21 -34.36
N MET A 278 -0.38 -4.05 -33.41
CA MET A 278 -1.68 -4.71 -33.41
C MET A 278 -2.65 -4.13 -34.44
N ARG A 279 -2.54 -2.83 -34.77
CA ARG A 279 -3.40 -2.19 -35.76
C ARG A 279 -3.15 -2.70 -37.19
N GLU A 280 -1.98 -3.25 -37.46
CA GLU A 280 -1.60 -3.81 -38.77
C GLU A 280 -2.11 -5.26 -38.96
N LEU A 281 -2.70 -5.87 -37.92
CA LEU A 281 -3.22 -7.24 -37.98
C LEU A 281 -4.57 -7.31 -38.69
N ASP A 282 -4.83 -8.46 -39.34
CA ASP A 282 -6.02 -8.68 -40.18
C ASP A 282 -7.34 -8.39 -39.47
N TYR A 283 -7.46 -8.70 -38.17
CA TYR A 283 -8.70 -8.45 -37.43
C TYR A 283 -9.00 -6.96 -37.24
N ALA A 284 -7.97 -6.11 -37.13
CA ALA A 284 -8.12 -4.67 -36.99
C ALA A 284 -8.54 -4.05 -38.33
N ASN A 285 -7.91 -4.48 -39.42
CA ASN A 285 -8.26 -4.10 -40.78
C ASN A 285 -9.68 -4.56 -41.15
N ALA A 286 -10.04 -5.80 -40.84
CA ALA A 286 -11.39 -6.33 -41.07
C ALA A 286 -12.46 -5.54 -40.31
N ALA A 287 -12.22 -5.18 -39.04
CA ALA A 287 -13.14 -4.35 -38.27
C ALA A 287 -13.35 -2.97 -38.91
N LYS A 288 -12.28 -2.36 -39.44
CA LYS A 288 -12.35 -1.09 -40.18
C LYS A 288 -13.14 -1.23 -41.49
N SER A 289 -12.91 -2.29 -42.26
CA SER A 289 -13.64 -2.59 -43.50
C SER A 289 -15.13 -2.85 -43.27
N LEU A 290 -15.51 -3.35 -42.09
CA LEU A 290 -16.90 -3.54 -41.67
C LEU A 290 -17.55 -2.25 -41.12
N GLY A 291 -16.88 -1.10 -41.21
CA GLY A 291 -17.42 0.20 -40.81
C GLY A 291 -17.37 0.46 -39.29
N ALA A 292 -16.55 -0.26 -38.52
CA ALA A 292 -16.35 0.07 -37.12
C ALA A 292 -15.65 1.43 -36.99
N SER A 293 -16.16 2.29 -36.09
CA SER A 293 -15.50 3.56 -35.79
C SER A 293 -14.12 3.35 -35.17
N GLU A 294 -13.20 4.26 -35.41
CA GLU A 294 -11.82 4.20 -34.88
C GLU A 294 -11.78 4.03 -33.36
N SER A 295 -12.60 4.81 -32.64
CA SER A 295 -12.75 4.67 -31.19
C SER A 295 -13.21 3.26 -30.78
N ARG A 296 -14.17 2.67 -31.52
CA ARG A 296 -14.59 1.28 -31.28
C ARG A 296 -13.44 0.30 -31.51
N ILE A 297 -12.64 0.49 -32.55
CA ILE A 297 -11.46 -0.35 -32.83
C ILE A 297 -10.47 -0.27 -31.67
N ILE A 298 -10.13 0.93 -31.21
CA ILE A 298 -9.21 1.15 -30.09
C ILE A 298 -9.72 0.47 -28.81
N TRP A 299 -10.92 0.84 -28.34
CA TRP A 299 -11.40 0.44 -27.01
C TRP A 299 -11.93 -0.99 -26.94
N ARG A 300 -12.46 -1.52 -28.05
CA ARG A 300 -13.07 -2.87 -28.06
C ARG A 300 -12.17 -3.95 -28.62
N HIS A 301 -11.16 -3.61 -29.42
CA HIS A 301 -10.33 -4.59 -30.10
C HIS A 301 -8.84 -4.47 -29.76
N LEU A 302 -8.27 -3.26 -29.77
CA LEU A 302 -6.82 -3.09 -29.60
C LEU A 302 -6.39 -3.01 -28.13
N LEU A 303 -6.96 -2.10 -27.33
CA LEU A 303 -6.61 -1.97 -25.91
C LEU A 303 -6.90 -3.24 -25.09
N PRO A 304 -8.01 -3.97 -25.31
CA PRO A 304 -8.21 -5.25 -24.61
C PRO A 304 -7.13 -6.29 -24.92
N GLY A 305 -6.49 -6.25 -26.09
CA GLY A 305 -5.41 -7.17 -26.42
C GLY A 305 -4.08 -6.85 -25.71
N THR A 306 -3.92 -5.65 -25.14
CA THR A 306 -2.76 -5.30 -24.30
C THR A 306 -2.99 -5.60 -22.82
N ALA A 307 -4.19 -6.07 -22.43
CA ALA A 307 -4.60 -6.27 -21.05
C ALA A 307 -3.63 -7.15 -20.24
N SER A 308 -3.09 -8.22 -20.84
CA SER A 308 -2.09 -9.08 -20.18
C SER A 308 -0.85 -8.30 -19.75
N TYR A 309 -0.30 -7.48 -20.64
CA TYR A 309 0.87 -6.65 -20.33
C TYR A 309 0.53 -5.58 -19.29
N VAL A 310 -0.62 -4.92 -19.47
CA VAL A 310 -1.13 -3.89 -18.55
C VAL A 310 -1.21 -4.43 -17.13
N ILE A 311 -1.90 -5.55 -16.91
CA ILE A 311 -2.11 -6.12 -15.57
C ILE A 311 -0.78 -6.41 -14.86
N VAL A 312 0.18 -6.98 -15.60
CA VAL A 312 1.51 -7.28 -15.07
C VAL A 312 2.26 -5.99 -14.73
N SER A 313 2.28 -5.03 -15.65
CA SER A 313 2.96 -3.75 -15.48
C SER A 313 2.43 -2.97 -14.27
N LEU A 314 1.10 -2.92 -14.11
CA LEU A 314 0.46 -2.27 -12.96
C LEU A 314 0.87 -2.90 -11.63
N THR A 315 0.85 -4.23 -11.57
CA THR A 315 1.20 -4.96 -10.35
C THR A 315 2.65 -4.70 -9.93
N LEU A 316 3.57 -4.63 -10.91
CA LEU A 316 4.99 -4.35 -10.68
C LEU A 316 5.28 -2.86 -10.45
N ALA A 317 4.38 -1.95 -10.83
CA ALA A 317 4.53 -0.52 -10.58
C ALA A 317 4.23 -0.14 -9.11
N ILE A 318 3.27 -0.81 -8.46
CA ILE A 318 2.81 -0.49 -7.10
C ILE A 318 3.98 -0.42 -6.09
N PRO A 319 4.92 -1.39 -6.01
CA PRO A 319 6.08 -1.30 -5.14
C PRO A 319 6.90 -0.02 -5.32
N GLY A 320 7.09 0.41 -6.57
CA GLY A 320 7.83 1.64 -6.90
C GLY A 320 7.15 2.89 -6.35
N PHE A 321 5.82 2.96 -6.43
CA PHE A 321 5.06 4.07 -5.85
C PHE A 321 5.04 4.05 -4.31
N ILE A 322 4.95 2.87 -3.68
CA ILE A 322 5.06 2.75 -2.21
C ILE A 322 6.45 3.22 -1.74
N LEU A 323 7.51 2.82 -2.44
CA LEU A 323 8.88 3.29 -2.15
C LEU A 323 9.04 4.79 -2.39
N GLY A 324 8.47 5.32 -3.47
CA GLY A 324 8.47 6.75 -3.77
C GLY A 324 7.80 7.55 -2.65
N GLU A 325 6.62 7.12 -2.22
CA GLU A 325 5.90 7.69 -1.08
C GLU A 325 6.75 7.65 0.20
N THR A 326 7.24 6.45 0.55
CA THR A 326 8.02 6.21 1.77
C THR A 326 9.29 7.06 1.76
N GLY A 327 9.99 7.14 0.63
CA GLY A 327 11.20 7.94 0.47
C GLY A 327 10.96 9.43 0.64
N LEU A 328 9.89 9.97 0.03
CA LEU A 328 9.49 11.37 0.19
C LEU A 328 9.11 11.69 1.64
N SER A 329 8.35 10.81 2.27
CA SER A 329 7.96 10.90 3.67
C SER A 329 9.17 10.87 4.60
N PHE A 330 10.15 10.01 4.30
CA PHE A 330 11.40 9.90 5.03
C PHE A 330 12.25 11.17 4.97
N ILE A 331 12.36 11.82 3.81
CA ILE A 331 13.09 13.11 3.68
C ILE A 331 12.28 14.32 4.18
N GLY A 332 11.08 14.11 4.70
CA GLY A 332 10.24 15.13 5.32
C GLY A 332 9.30 15.89 4.38
N LEU A 333 9.13 15.40 3.14
CA LEU A 333 8.15 15.92 2.17
C LEU A 333 6.81 15.17 2.24
N GLY A 334 6.69 14.17 3.10
CA GLY A 334 5.43 13.49 3.43
C GLY A 334 4.53 14.30 4.34
N PRO A 335 3.35 13.77 4.70
CA PRO A 335 2.37 14.53 5.48
C PRO A 335 2.93 14.93 6.85
N SER A 336 2.31 15.91 7.49
CA SER A 336 2.68 16.25 8.86
C SER A 336 2.25 15.13 9.79
N GLU A 337 3.12 14.78 10.75
CA GLU A 337 2.85 13.77 11.77
C GLU A 337 1.67 14.13 12.69
N VAL A 338 1.20 15.37 12.62
CA VAL A 338 0.04 15.88 13.36
C VAL A 338 -1.27 15.55 12.62
N ASP A 339 -1.22 15.41 11.29
CA ASP A 339 -2.41 15.14 10.47
C ASP A 339 -2.59 13.65 10.23
N THR A 340 -1.48 12.93 10.00
CA THR A 340 -1.51 11.48 9.79
C THR A 340 -0.14 10.84 10.06
N SER A 341 -0.11 9.51 10.05
CA SER A 341 1.11 8.70 10.00
C SER A 341 1.30 8.12 8.59
N SER A 342 2.54 7.82 8.23
CA SER A 342 2.92 6.99 7.09
C SER A 342 4.21 6.25 7.47
N TRP A 343 4.48 5.10 6.85
CA TRP A 343 5.66 4.32 7.23
C TRP A 343 6.96 5.09 7.01
N GLY A 344 7.04 5.95 5.98
CA GLY A 344 8.20 6.81 5.74
C GLY A 344 8.43 7.86 6.82
N ILE A 345 7.38 8.49 7.36
CA ILE A 345 7.51 9.44 8.49
C ILE A 345 8.03 8.72 9.72
N MET A 346 7.54 7.50 9.98
CA MET A 346 7.97 6.74 11.15
C MET A 346 9.44 6.35 11.05
N LEU A 347 9.93 6.00 9.86
CA LEU A 347 11.36 5.76 9.64
C LEU A 347 12.20 7.04 9.79
N ARG A 348 11.64 8.21 9.50
CA ARG A 348 12.33 9.49 9.75
C ARG A 348 12.60 9.68 11.24
N ASP A 349 11.70 9.25 12.13
CA ASP A 349 11.87 9.33 13.59
C ASP A 349 13.15 8.60 14.05
N ALA A 350 13.57 7.54 13.35
CA ALA A 350 14.81 6.81 13.63
C ALA A 350 16.10 7.58 13.24
N THR A 351 15.97 8.63 12.43
CA THR A 351 17.10 9.48 11.98
C THR A 351 17.16 10.84 12.67
N ALA A 352 16.26 11.10 13.62
CA ALA A 352 16.22 12.35 14.35
C ALA A 352 17.55 12.58 15.09
N ARG A 353 18.10 13.80 14.97
CA ARG A 353 19.42 14.15 15.53
C ARG A 353 19.46 13.93 17.04
N GLY A 354 20.57 13.38 17.53
CA GLY A 354 20.83 13.21 18.97
C GLY A 354 20.39 11.86 19.55
N ILE A 355 19.88 10.95 18.72
CA ILE A 355 19.45 9.61 19.15
C ILE A 355 20.32 8.57 18.47
N SER A 356 20.93 7.69 19.27
CA SER A 356 21.60 6.52 18.71
C SER A 356 20.58 5.40 18.58
N ILE A 357 20.43 4.88 17.36
CA ILE A 357 19.52 3.77 17.03
C ILE A 357 19.78 2.56 17.93
N GLN A 358 20.99 2.39 18.45
CA GLN A 358 21.33 1.33 19.40
C GLN A 358 20.44 1.33 20.65
N PHE A 359 19.92 2.49 21.07
CA PHE A 359 19.07 2.63 22.25
C PHE A 359 17.57 2.59 21.93
N VAL A 360 17.20 2.76 20.65
CA VAL A 360 15.80 2.83 20.20
C VAL A 360 15.53 1.99 18.95
N PRO A 361 16.01 0.72 18.88
CA PRO A 361 15.95 -0.07 17.65
C PRO A 361 14.52 -0.32 17.15
N TRP A 362 13.51 -0.22 18.03
CA TRP A 362 12.11 -0.40 17.66
C TRP A 362 11.59 0.65 16.67
N LEU A 363 12.25 1.81 16.54
CA LEU A 363 11.89 2.82 15.53
C LEU A 363 12.12 2.33 14.09
N LEU A 364 12.84 1.23 13.89
CA LEU A 364 13.03 0.59 12.58
C LEU A 364 11.95 -0.44 12.24
N LEU A 365 11.11 -0.85 13.22
CA LEU A 365 10.03 -1.81 13.00
C LEU A 365 9.03 -1.41 11.89
N PRO A 366 8.75 -0.12 11.61
CA PRO A 366 7.95 0.28 10.45
C PRO A 366 8.53 -0.16 9.10
N GLY A 367 9.82 -0.50 9.03
CA GLY A 367 10.45 -1.09 7.84
C GLY A 367 9.95 -2.51 7.52
N ILE A 368 9.47 -3.26 8.52
CA ILE A 368 8.94 -4.62 8.35
C ILE A 368 7.72 -4.65 7.42
N PRO A 369 6.63 -3.89 7.67
CA PRO A 369 5.49 -3.88 6.76
C PRO A 369 5.85 -3.32 5.38
N ILE A 370 6.76 -2.33 5.27
CA ILE A 370 7.26 -1.86 3.96
C ILE A 370 7.87 -3.03 3.16
N PHE A 371 8.78 -3.78 3.78
CA PHE A 371 9.43 -4.94 3.15
C PHE A 371 8.41 -5.98 2.69
N PHE A 372 7.48 -6.37 3.56
CA PHE A 372 6.47 -7.38 3.22
C PHE A 372 5.50 -6.89 2.14
N ALA A 373 5.09 -5.61 2.14
CA ALA A 373 4.24 -5.04 1.10
C ALA A 373 4.92 -5.11 -0.27
N ILE A 374 6.17 -4.64 -0.35
CA ILE A 374 6.96 -4.61 -1.60
C ILE A 374 7.20 -6.03 -2.10
N LEU A 375 7.68 -6.93 -1.23
CA LEU A 375 7.94 -8.31 -1.60
C LEU A 375 6.67 -8.98 -2.12
N SER A 376 5.55 -8.81 -1.42
CA SER A 376 4.32 -9.48 -1.77
C SER A 376 3.73 -8.98 -3.10
N TRP A 377 3.76 -7.68 -3.38
CA TRP A 377 3.36 -7.13 -4.67
C TRP A 377 4.24 -7.62 -5.82
N ASN A 378 5.56 -7.73 -5.62
CA ASN A 378 6.46 -8.32 -6.63
C ASN A 378 6.13 -9.80 -6.87
N LEU A 379 5.96 -10.60 -5.83
CA LEU A 379 5.60 -12.02 -5.95
C LEU A 379 4.26 -12.23 -6.67
N VAL A 380 3.27 -11.39 -6.39
CA VAL A 380 1.97 -11.41 -7.10
C VAL A 380 2.16 -10.99 -8.57
N GLY A 381 2.97 -9.98 -8.85
CA GLY A 381 3.29 -9.53 -10.20
C GLY A 381 3.94 -10.61 -11.05
N ASP A 382 4.92 -11.32 -10.49
CA ASP A 382 5.58 -12.45 -11.17
C ASP A 382 4.60 -13.61 -11.42
N GLY A 383 3.76 -13.94 -10.44
CA GLY A 383 2.73 -14.97 -10.61
C GLY A 383 1.70 -14.61 -11.68
N LEU A 384 1.28 -13.34 -11.74
CA LEU A 384 0.37 -12.83 -12.78
C LEU A 384 1.04 -12.86 -14.16
N ARG A 385 2.32 -12.46 -14.24
CA ARG A 385 3.11 -12.54 -15.47
C ARG A 385 3.16 -13.95 -16.02
N ASP A 386 3.46 -14.91 -15.15
CA ASP A 386 3.52 -16.32 -15.49
C ASP A 386 2.17 -16.89 -15.92
N ALA A 387 1.08 -16.47 -15.28
CA ALA A 387 -0.28 -16.91 -15.61
C ALA A 387 -0.85 -16.25 -16.89
N LEU A 388 -0.32 -15.08 -17.25
CA LEU A 388 -0.74 -14.33 -18.44
C LEU A 388 0.16 -14.60 -19.66
N ASP A 389 1.31 -15.27 -19.48
CA ASP A 389 2.20 -15.67 -20.58
C ASP A 389 1.55 -16.76 -21.48
N PRO A 390 1.30 -16.47 -22.76
CA PRO A 390 0.74 -17.44 -23.70
C PRO A 390 1.66 -18.63 -23.99
N LYS A 391 2.98 -18.51 -23.82
CA LYS A 391 3.94 -19.56 -24.18
C LYS A 391 3.93 -20.74 -23.21
N LYS A 392 3.53 -20.52 -21.95
CA LYS A 392 3.35 -21.57 -20.93
C LYS A 392 2.02 -22.33 -21.06
N ARG A 393 1.19 -22.00 -22.08
CA ARG A 393 -0.13 -22.62 -22.36
C ARG A 393 -0.10 -23.70 -23.45
N ARG A 394 1.05 -23.90 -24.11
CA ARG A 394 1.31 -25.07 -24.99
C ARG A 394 2.02 -26.13 -24.18
#